data_AF-A0A2I0FEK4-F1
#
_entry.id   AF-A0A2I0FEK4-F1
#
_cell.length_a   1.000
_cell.length_b   1.000
_cell.length_c   1.000
_cell.angle_alpha   90.00
_cell.angle_beta   90.00
_cell.angle_gamma   90.00
#
_symmetry.space_group_name_H-M   'P 1'
#
loop_
_entity.id
_entity.type
_entity.pdbx_description
1 polymer ?
#
loop_
_entity_poly.entity_id
_entity_poly.type
_entity_poly.pdbx_seq_one_letter_code
_entity_poly.pdbx_strand_id
1 'polypeptide(L)'
;MKNISIILLTAVIIGALNWVASLLLDMSFLDISIPVGGIALILIYFVTNKGGMASRQMDMSIQGQTGIRMEHKTPVSERSYVLIGSIMYVAVMLVVSFFAYREYFLGIGF
;
A
#
# COMPACT_ATOMS: atom_id res chain seq x y z
N MET A 1 19.69 -7.11 7.20
CA MET A 1 19.83 -5.94 6.31
C MET A 1 18.88 -5.97 5.11
N LYS A 2 18.76 -7.08 4.37
CA LYS A 2 17.89 -7.18 3.16
C LYS A 2 16.43 -6.73 3.36
N ASN A 3 15.81 -7.07 4.48
CA ASN A 3 14.39 -6.76 4.73
C ASN A 3 14.13 -5.26 4.95
N ILE A 4 15.05 -4.58 5.63
CA ILE A 4 14.97 -3.11 5.85
C ILE A 4 15.18 -2.39 4.52
N SER A 5 16.10 -2.86 3.68
CA SER A 5 16.31 -2.30 2.34
C SER A 5 15.05 -2.37 1.48
N ILE A 6 14.28 -3.46 1.56
CA ILE A 6 13.00 -3.60 0.83
C ILE A 6 11.94 -2.61 1.33
N ILE A 7 11.84 -2.44 2.66
CA ILE A 7 10.92 -1.46 3.27
C ILE A 7 11.26 -0.04 2.80
N LEU A 8 12.54 0.34 2.87
CA LEU A 8 13.02 1.66 2.43
C LEU A 8 12.80 1.87 0.93
N LEU A 9 13.13 0.88 0.10
CA LEU A 9 12.92 0.95 -1.33
C LEU A 9 11.44 1.12 -1.67
N THR A 10 10.55 0.42 -0.96
CA THR A 10 9.09 0.55 -1.15
C THR A 10 8.63 1.97 -0.82
N ALA A 11 9.09 2.53 0.30
CA ALA A 11 8.75 3.90 0.69
C ALA A 11 9.25 4.92 -0.34
N VAL A 12 10.46 4.74 -0.88
CA VAL A 12 11.03 5.61 -1.93
C VAL A 12 10.21 5.51 -3.22
N ILE A 13 9.80 4.31 -3.63
CA ILE A 13 8.97 4.13 -4.83
C ILE A 13 7.61 4.81 -4.66
N ILE A 14 6.95 4.63 -3.51
CA ILE A 14 5.66 5.28 -3.24
C ILE A 14 5.83 6.81 -3.20
N GLY A 15 6.91 7.31 -2.59
CA GLY A 15 7.24 8.74 -2.58
C GLY A 15 7.48 9.30 -3.98
N ALA A 16 8.19 8.56 -4.85
CA ALA A 16 8.40 8.95 -6.24
C ALA A 16 7.08 8.97 -7.04
N LEU A 17 6.21 7.97 -6.84
CA LEU A 17 4.87 7.97 -7.44
C LEU A 17 4.02 9.14 -6.95
N ASN A 18 4.11 9.48 -5.66
CA ASN A 18 3.42 10.64 -5.11
C ASN A 18 3.94 11.95 -5.70
N TRP A 19 5.25 12.05 -5.94
CA TRP A 19 5.84 13.22 -6.58
C TRP A 19 5.37 13.37 -8.03
N VAL A 20 5.35 12.28 -8.79
CA VAL A 20 4.79 12.28 -10.15
C VAL A 20 3.30 12.67 -10.14
N ALA A 21 2.51 12.13 -9.21
CA ALA A 21 1.09 12.47 -9.07
C ALA A 21 0.89 13.96 -8.72
N SER A 22 1.73 14.51 -7.84
CA SER A 22 1.74 15.93 -7.47
C SER A 22 2.01 16.83 -8.68
N LEU A 23 2.98 16.46 -9.54
CA LEU A 23 3.26 17.20 -10.78
C LEU A 23 2.12 17.13 -11.81
N LEU A 24 1.43 15.99 -11.91
CA LEU A 24 0.33 15.82 -12.86
C LEU A 24 -0.95 16.56 -12.44
N LEU A 25 -1.17 16.72 -11.14
CA LEU A 25 -2.38 17.31 -10.58
C LEU A 25 -2.19 18.77 -10.13
N ASP A 26 -0.97 19.31 -10.22
CA ASP A 26 -0.59 20.65 -9.75
C ASP A 26 -0.99 20.90 -8.29
N MET A 27 -0.91 19.84 -7.48
CA MET A 27 -1.25 19.84 -6.05
C MET A 27 0.01 19.67 -5.21
N SER A 28 0.01 20.25 -4.00
CA SER A 28 1.11 20.09 -3.06
C SER A 28 1.34 18.61 -2.75
N PHE A 29 2.62 18.22 -2.66
CA PHE A 29 3.01 16.84 -2.35
C PHE A 29 2.34 16.30 -1.08
N LEU A 30 2.21 17.13 -0.04
CA LEU A 30 1.60 16.74 1.23
C LEU A 30 0.09 16.50 1.11
N ASP A 31 -0.61 17.30 0.31
CA ASP A 31 -2.07 17.20 0.15
C ASP A 31 -2.46 15.89 -0.53
N ILE A 32 -1.66 15.46 -1.51
CA ILE A 32 -1.92 14.25 -2.28
C ILE A 32 -1.26 12.99 -1.69
N SER A 33 -0.35 13.16 -0.72
CA SER A 33 0.40 12.05 -0.09
C SER A 33 -0.50 10.99 0.55
N ILE A 34 -1.57 11.41 1.22
CA ILE A 34 -2.52 10.53 1.91
C ILE A 34 -3.37 9.73 0.92
N PRO A 35 -4.08 10.34 -0.05
CA PRO A 35 -4.87 9.58 -1.02
C PRO A 35 -3.99 8.66 -1.88
N VAL A 36 -2.82 9.13 -2.36
CA VAL A 36 -1.91 8.28 -3.16
C VAL A 36 -1.33 7.15 -2.33
N GLY A 37 -0.88 7.44 -1.10
CA GLY A 37 -0.38 6.42 -0.18
C GLY A 37 -1.45 5.37 0.16
N GLY A 38 -2.70 5.79 0.36
CA GLY A 38 -3.83 4.91 0.61
C GLY A 38 -4.15 3.99 -0.58
N ILE A 39 -4.20 4.54 -1.80
CA ILE A 39 -4.41 3.75 -3.02
C ILE A 39 -3.26 2.76 -3.21
N ALA A 40 -2.01 3.20 -3.04
CA ALA A 40 -0.85 2.33 -3.13
C ALA A 40 -0.89 1.19 -2.09
N LEU A 41 -1.30 1.50 -0.85
CA LEU A 41 -1.47 0.50 0.21
C LEU A 41 -2.50 -0.56 -0.17
N ILE A 42 -3.66 -0.15 -0.68
CA ILE A 42 -4.73 -1.06 -1.12
C ILE A 42 -4.23 -1.95 -2.25
N LEU A 43 -3.59 -1.38 -3.27
CA LEU A 43 -3.03 -2.14 -4.40
C LEU A 43 -1.97 -3.15 -3.94
N ILE A 44 -1.03 -2.72 -3.10
CA ILE A 44 0.02 -3.59 -2.54
C ILE A 44 -0.58 -4.71 -1.70
N TYR A 45 -1.64 -4.42 -0.93
CA TYR A 45 -2.37 -5.42 -0.16
C TYR A 45 -2.99 -6.48 -1.07
N PHE A 46 -3.70 -6.09 -2.14
CA PHE A 46 -4.28 -7.03 -3.10
C PHE A 46 -3.21 -7.89 -3.78
N VAL A 47 -2.11 -7.29 -4.22
CA VAL A 47 -1.03 -8.00 -4.91
C VAL A 47 -0.31 -8.96 -3.97
N THR A 48 -0.09 -8.55 -2.72
CA THR A 48 0.72 -9.36 -1.82
C THR A 48 -0.07 -10.45 -1.10
N ASN A 49 -1.39 -10.37 -1.09
CA ASN A 49 -2.22 -11.40 -0.49
C ASN A 49 -2.27 -12.65 -1.40
N LYS A 50 -1.18 -13.44 -1.38
CA LYS A 50 -1.06 -14.72 -2.11
C LYS A 50 -2.18 -15.66 -1.63
N GLY A 51 -3.13 -16.00 -2.51
CA GLY A 51 -4.30 -16.82 -2.18
C GLY A 51 -5.56 -16.05 -1.75
N GLY A 52 -5.64 -14.76 -2.10
CA GLY A 52 -6.81 -13.91 -1.89
C GLY A 52 -8.07 -14.35 -2.67
N MET A 53 -9.20 -13.69 -2.40
CA MET A 53 -10.53 -14.05 -2.95
C MET A 53 -10.54 -14.28 -4.46
N ALA A 54 -9.85 -13.44 -5.25
CA ALA A 54 -9.81 -13.56 -6.70
C ALA A 54 -9.18 -14.87 -7.18
N SER A 55 -8.02 -15.26 -6.62
CA SER A 55 -7.39 -16.54 -6.96
C SER A 55 -8.27 -17.71 -6.53
N ARG A 56 -8.87 -17.66 -5.33
CA ARG A 56 -9.78 -18.72 -4.86
C ARG A 56 -11.03 -18.86 -5.72
N GLN A 57 -11.59 -17.76 -6.21
CA GLN A 57 -12.77 -17.78 -7.09
C GLN A 57 -12.44 -18.40 -8.44
N MET A 58 -11.26 -18.11 -8.99
CA MET A 58 -10.78 -18.73 -10.22
C MET A 58 -10.52 -20.23 -10.04
N ASP A 59 -9.89 -20.63 -8.93
CA ASP A 59 -9.66 -22.05 -8.62
C ASP A 59 -10.99 -22.81 -8.44
N MET A 60 -11.98 -22.19 -7.78
CA MET A 60 -13.33 -22.75 -7.65
C MET A 60 -14.04 -22.87 -9.00
N SER A 61 -13.90 -21.89 -9.90
CA SER A 61 -14.44 -21.95 -11.25
C SER A 61 -13.82 -23.10 -12.06
N ILE A 62 -12.50 -23.27 -11.98
CA ILE A 62 -11.78 -24.35 -12.68
C ILE A 62 -12.15 -25.71 -12.09
N GLN A 63 -12.26 -25.81 -10.76
CA GLN A 63 -12.70 -27.02 -10.08
C GLN A 63 -14.15 -27.39 -10.44
N GLY A 64 -15.04 -26.40 -10.57
CA GLY A 64 -16.42 -26.62 -11.01
C GLY A 64 -16.54 -27.09 -12.46
N GLN A 65 -15.62 -26.67 -13.33
CA GLN A 65 -15.60 -27.09 -14.75
C GLN A 65 -14.93 -28.45 -14.97
N THR A 66 -13.88 -28.76 -14.20
CA THR A 66 -13.07 -29.97 -14.42
C THR A 66 -13.41 -31.12 -13.47
N GLY A 67 -14.12 -30.84 -12.37
CA GLY A 67 -14.37 -31.81 -11.30
C GLY A 67 -13.14 -32.16 -10.47
N ILE A 68 -11.96 -31.61 -10.80
CA ILE A 68 -10.71 -31.91 -10.12
C ILE A 68 -10.56 -30.99 -8.92
N ARG A 69 -10.48 -31.58 -7.72
CA ARG A 69 -10.27 -30.84 -6.48
C ARG A 69 -8.84 -30.31 -6.42
N MET A 70 -8.71 -28.99 -6.60
CA MET A 70 -7.44 -28.28 -6.40
C MET A 70 -7.03 -28.38 -4.93
N GLU A 71 -5.89 -29.00 -4.66
CA GLU A 71 -5.30 -29.07 -3.33
C GLU A 71 -4.91 -27.66 -2.89
N HIS A 72 -5.63 -27.12 -1.91
CA HIS A 72 -5.34 -25.78 -1.39
C HIS A 72 -4.04 -25.84 -0.61
N LYS A 73 -2.92 -25.52 -1.27
CA LYS A 73 -1.66 -25.23 -0.57
C LYS A 73 -1.92 -24.01 0.29
N THR A 74 -2.04 -24.20 1.60
CA THR A 74 -2.08 -23.10 2.56
C THR A 74 -0.88 -22.21 2.29
N PRO A 75 -1.05 -20.97 1.83
CA PRO A 75 0.08 -20.09 1.60
C PRO A 75 0.72 -19.88 2.97
N VAL A 76 1.94 -20.38 3.14
CA VAL A 76 2.78 -19.98 4.26
C VAL A 76 2.85 -18.47 4.13
N SER A 77 2.24 -17.75 5.08
CA SER A 77 2.14 -16.29 5.04
C SER A 77 3.54 -15.73 5.21
N GLU A 78 4.27 -15.64 4.10
CA GLU A 78 5.51 -14.91 4.03
C GLU A 78 5.16 -13.45 4.31
N ARG A 79 5.59 -12.97 5.48
CA ARG A 79 5.42 -11.59 5.90
C ARG A 79 5.90 -10.67 4.77
N SER A 80 4.99 -9.86 4.22
CA SER A 80 5.34 -8.93 3.16
C SER A 80 5.99 -7.68 3.70
N TYR A 81 7.30 -7.58 3.47
CA TYR A 81 8.06 -6.37 3.77
C TYR A 81 7.65 -5.18 2.90
N VAL A 82 7.08 -5.42 1.71
CA VAL A 82 6.52 -4.37 0.84
C VAL A 82 5.24 -3.78 1.45
N LEU A 83 4.35 -4.63 1.98
CA LEU A 83 3.15 -4.18 2.68
C LEU A 83 3.50 -3.40 3.96
N ILE A 84 4.52 -3.86 4.69
CA ILE A 84 5.02 -3.13 5.87
C ILE A 84 5.57 -1.76 5.45
N GLY A 85 6.32 -1.69 4.35
CA GLY A 85 6.84 -0.43 3.79
C GLY A 85 5.74 0.56 3.39
N SER A 86 4.66 0.09 2.76
CA SER A 86 3.54 0.97 2.40
C SER A 86 2.76 1.47 3.62
N ILE A 87 2.51 0.63 4.62
CA ILE A 87 1.89 1.04 5.89
C ILE A 87 2.76 2.10 6.58
N MET A 88 4.07 1.87 6.66
CA MET A 88 5.02 2.82 7.25
C MET A 88 5.02 4.16 6.51
N TYR A 89 5.00 4.15 5.17
CA TYR A 89 4.92 5.37 4.37
C TYR A 89 3.66 6.18 4.71
N VAL A 90 2.49 5.54 4.73
CA VAL A 90 1.21 6.22 5.06
C VAL A 90 1.25 6.76 6.49
N ALA A 91 1.75 5.99 7.45
CA ALA A 91 1.88 6.42 8.84
C ALA A 91 2.79 7.65 8.98
N VAL A 92 3.94 7.66 8.31
CA VAL A 92 4.87 8.79 8.31
C VAL A 92 4.22 10.01 7.66
N MET A 93 3.56 9.86 6.51
CA MET A 93 2.89 10.98 5.85
C MET A 93 1.72 11.53 6.66
N LEU A 94 0.97 10.69 7.38
CA LEU A 94 -0.06 11.16 8.32
C LEU A 94 0.54 12.03 9.42
N VAL A 95 1.65 11.60 10.02
CA VAL A 95 2.34 12.36 11.07
C VAL A 95 2.89 13.68 10.52
N VAL A 96 3.57 13.63 9.36
CA VAL A 96 4.13 14.82 8.72
C VAL A 96 3.03 15.81 8.34
N SER A 97 1.93 15.35 7.74
CA SER A 97 0.79 16.20 7.39
C SER A 97 0.14 16.79 8.64
N PHE A 98 0.02 16.05 9.74
CA PHE A 98 -0.48 16.58 11.00
C PHE A 98 0.40 17.71 11.55
N PHE A 99 1.73 17.56 11.51
CA PHE A 99 2.65 18.60 11.95
C PHE A 99 2.72 19.80 11.01
N ALA A 100 2.64 19.59 9.69
CA ALA A 100 2.65 20.65 8.69
C ALA A 100 1.38 21.51 8.79
N TYR A 101 0.22 20.86 8.96
CA TYR A 101 -1.07 21.54 9.10
C TYR A 101 -1.47 21.78 10.56
N ARG A 102 -0.55 21.65 11.52
CA ARG A 102 -0.85 21.83 12.95
C ARG A 102 -1.46 23.20 13.24
N GLU A 103 -1.05 24.23 12.51
CA GLU A 103 -1.55 25.61 12.65
C GLU A 103 -3.00 25.71 12.17
N TYR A 104 -3.36 24.95 11.13
CA TYR A 104 -4.73 24.79 10.64
C TYR A 104 -5.59 23.97 11.61
N PHE A 105 -5.03 22.93 12.24
CA PHE A 105 -5.77 22.03 13.15
C PHE A 105 -5.91 22.57 14.58
N LEU A 106 -4.92 23.29 15.10
CA LEU A 106 -4.90 23.80 16.47
C LEU A 106 -5.35 25.26 16.57
N GLY A 107 -5.55 25.96 15.45
CA GLY A 107 -6.04 27.33 15.44
C GLY A 107 -5.10 28.34 16.10
N ILE A 108 -3.83 27.97 16.35
CA ILE A 108 -2.81 28.87 16.89
C ILE A 108 -2.11 29.50 15.68
N GLY A 109 -2.81 30.42 15.02
CA GLY A 109 -2.20 31.42 14.14
C GLY A 109 -1.81 32.63 15.00
N PHE A 110 -0.57 33.10 14.84
CA PHE A 110 -0.22 34.48 15.21
C PHE A 110 -0.71 35.45 14.14
#